data_AF-A0A8J7A5B4-F1
#
_entry.id   AF-A0A8J7A5B4-F1
#
_cell.length_a   1.000
_cell.length_b   1.000
_cell.length_c   1.000
_cell.angle_alpha   90.00
_cell.angle_beta   90.00
_cell.angle_gamma   90.00
#
_symmetry.space_group_name_H-M   'P 1'
#
loop_
_entity.id
_entity.type
_entity.pdbx_description
1 polymer ?
#
loop_
_entity_poly.entity_id
_entity_poly.type
_entity_poly.pdbx_seq_one_letter_code
_entity_poly.pdbx_strand_id
1 'polypeptide(L)'
;MNAAEQARSIEFASKIAAAVSLFKTRFPDLRADLKPWAGDPETQDLIDPESIDIGFHFPGVSRSFHCRSLLVQIRFHREIETEPPRVIGLEVAGFDHHGQQWQLSTIGTWHYEGEAVPETPLSQALKDCCRQVLELFNRSC
;
A
#
# COMPACT_ATOMS: atom_id res chain seq x y z
N MET A 1 -3.63 -0.03 9.95
CA MET A 1 -3.85 1.30 10.60
C MET A 1 -3.67 2.39 9.56
N ASN A 2 -4.36 3.53 9.69
CA ASN A 2 -4.16 4.64 8.75
C ASN A 2 -2.71 5.13 8.79
N ALA A 3 -2.13 5.45 7.63
CA ALA A 3 -0.78 5.99 7.58
C ALA A 3 -0.60 7.26 8.43
N ALA A 4 -1.62 8.11 8.50
CA ALA A 4 -1.62 9.31 9.34
C ALA A 4 -1.49 9.01 10.85
N GLU A 5 -1.96 7.85 11.32
CA GLU A 5 -1.89 7.44 12.73
C GLU A 5 -0.54 6.80 13.11
N GLN A 6 0.21 6.35 12.10
CA GLN A 6 1.53 5.71 12.24
C GLN A 6 2.70 6.68 12.08
N ALA A 7 2.44 7.92 11.66
CA ALA A 7 3.40 9.02 11.61
C ALA A 7 3.77 9.54 13.02
N ARG A 8 4.17 8.62 13.92
CA ARG A 8 4.48 8.87 15.34
C ARG A 8 5.91 9.38 15.56
N SER A 9 6.76 9.26 14.54
CA SER A 9 8.09 9.85 14.50
C SER A 9 8.32 10.56 13.17
N ILE A 10 9.25 11.52 13.15
CA ILE A 10 9.65 12.23 11.93
C ILE A 10 10.18 11.22 10.90
N GLU A 11 10.94 10.22 11.33
CA GLU A 11 11.47 9.18 10.46
C GLU A 11 10.35 8.40 9.75
N PHE A 12 9.35 7.92 10.49
CA PHE A 12 8.21 7.21 9.91
C PHE A 12 7.38 8.11 8.99
N ALA A 13 7.13 9.36 9.38
CA ALA A 13 6.43 10.33 8.54
C ALA A 13 7.17 10.57 7.22
N SER A 14 8.50 10.71 7.25
CA SER A 14 9.34 10.86 6.07
C SER A 14 9.33 9.61 5.19
N LYS A 15 9.40 8.40 5.78
CA LYS A 15 9.31 7.13 5.04
C LYS A 15 7.94 6.97 4.36
N ILE A 16 6.84 7.32 5.04
CA ILE A 16 5.49 7.32 4.46
C ILE A 16 5.40 8.31 3.28
N ALA A 17 5.89 9.54 3.46
CA ALA A 17 5.87 10.55 2.40
C ALA A 17 6.71 10.11 1.18
N ALA A 18 7.87 9.50 1.41
CA ALA A 18 8.71 8.95 0.36
C ALA A 18 8.02 7.77 -0.36
N ALA A 19 7.34 6.87 0.36
CA ALA A 19 6.55 5.81 -0.26
C ALA A 19 5.44 6.38 -1.15
N VAL A 20 4.68 7.36 -0.67
CA VAL A 20 3.66 8.06 -1.48
C VAL A 20 4.28 8.68 -2.73
N SER A 21 5.44 9.32 -2.60
CA SER A 21 6.15 9.94 -3.72
C SER A 21 6.59 8.91 -4.77
N LEU A 22 7.04 7.72 -4.36
CA LEU A 22 7.40 6.63 -5.27
C LEU A 22 6.21 6.20 -6.15
N PHE A 23 5.05 5.98 -5.54
CA PHE A 23 3.83 5.62 -6.28
C PHE A 23 3.39 6.75 -7.22
N LYS A 24 3.37 8.00 -6.75
CA LYS A 24 2.98 9.15 -7.58
C LYS A 24 3.97 9.45 -8.72
N THR A 25 5.25 9.15 -8.53
CA THR A 25 6.25 9.31 -9.59
C THR A 25 6.03 8.28 -10.70
N ARG A 26 5.67 7.04 -10.32
CA ARG A 26 5.40 5.98 -11.29
C ARG A 26 4.01 6.09 -11.94
N PHE A 27 3.03 6.59 -11.19
CA PHE A 27 1.63 6.71 -11.56
C PHE A 27 1.11 8.11 -11.21
N PRO A 28 1.36 9.13 -12.06
CA PRO A 28 1.11 10.53 -11.75
C PRO A 28 -0.37 10.88 -11.54
N ASP A 29 -1.28 10.10 -12.10
CA ASP A 29 -2.72 10.30 -11.97
C ASP A 29 -3.29 9.88 -10.60
N LEU A 30 -2.49 9.19 -9.78
CA LEU A 30 -2.93 8.74 -8.46
C LEU A 30 -3.04 9.89 -7.46
N ARG A 31 -4.17 9.93 -6.76
CA ARG A 31 -4.37 10.77 -5.58
C ARG A 31 -4.22 9.93 -4.34
N ALA A 32 -3.24 10.26 -3.49
CA ALA A 32 -3.01 9.55 -2.24
C ALA A 32 -4.01 9.96 -1.16
N ASP A 33 -4.47 8.98 -0.39
CA ASP A 33 -5.26 9.12 0.82
C ASP A 33 -4.52 8.44 1.98
N LEU A 34 -4.15 9.22 3.00
CA LEU A 34 -3.43 8.72 4.18
C LEU A 34 -4.35 8.24 5.30
N LYS A 35 -5.67 8.34 5.09
CA LYS A 35 -6.70 7.92 6.03
C LYS A 35 -7.78 7.08 5.31
N PRO A 36 -7.40 5.98 4.64
CA PRO A 36 -8.33 5.18 3.83
C PRO A 36 -9.52 4.62 4.63
N TRP A 37 -9.41 4.53 5.96
CA TRP A 37 -10.45 4.00 6.85
C TRP A 37 -11.25 5.06 7.62
N ALA A 38 -10.91 6.35 7.51
CA ALA A 38 -11.53 7.39 8.35
C ALA A 38 -12.95 7.79 7.92
N GLY A 39 -13.45 7.26 6.79
CA GLY A 39 -14.72 7.66 6.20
C GLY A 39 -15.89 6.69 6.36
N ASP A 40 -15.65 5.44 6.78
CA ASP A 40 -16.68 4.40 6.79
C ASP A 40 -16.66 3.60 8.11
N PRO A 41 -17.72 3.71 8.95
CA PRO A 41 -17.86 2.96 10.19
C PRO A 41 -17.75 1.43 10.03
N GLU A 42 -18.15 0.88 8.88
CA GLU A 42 -18.07 -0.58 8.62
C GLU A 42 -16.63 -1.06 8.40
N THR A 43 -15.70 -0.15 8.12
CA THR A 43 -14.30 -0.48 7.82
C THR A 43 -13.33 -0.26 8.98
N GLN A 44 -13.81 0.25 10.12
CA GLN A 44 -12.98 0.47 11.31
C GLN A 44 -12.43 -0.83 11.91
N ASP A 45 -13.15 -1.94 11.76
CA ASP A 45 -12.71 -3.26 12.23
C ASP A 45 -11.62 -3.89 11.34
N LEU A 46 -11.36 -3.32 10.14
CA LEU A 46 -10.29 -3.76 9.23
C LEU A 46 -8.93 -3.10 9.56
N ILE A 47 -8.88 -2.25 10.58
CA ILE A 47 -7.66 -1.57 11.01
C ILE A 47 -6.70 -2.58 11.62
N ASP A 48 -5.69 -2.99 10.85
CA ASP A 48 -4.62 -3.83 11.35
C ASP A 48 -3.56 -3.00 12.09
N PRO A 49 -3.30 -3.23 13.40
CA PRO A 49 -2.25 -2.52 14.13
C PRO A 49 -0.84 -2.81 13.61
N GLU A 50 -0.68 -3.84 12.79
CA GLU A 50 0.55 -4.30 12.13
C GLU A 50 0.69 -3.85 10.67
N SER A 51 -0.11 -2.85 10.25
CA SER A 51 0.01 -2.25 8.93
C SER A 51 -0.01 -0.71 8.93
N ILE A 52 0.68 -0.14 7.93
CA ILE A 52 0.52 1.26 7.49
C ILE A 52 -0.29 1.21 6.20
N ASP A 53 -1.52 1.72 6.23
CA ASP A 53 -2.44 1.67 5.11
C ASP A 53 -2.49 3.02 4.38
N ILE A 54 -2.29 2.99 3.08
CA ILE A 54 -2.32 4.13 2.17
C ILE A 54 -3.29 3.82 1.03
N GLY A 55 -4.31 4.66 0.87
CA GLY A 55 -5.21 4.63 -0.27
C GLY A 55 -4.62 5.39 -1.46
N PHE A 56 -4.89 4.92 -2.66
CA PHE A 56 -4.66 5.68 -3.89
C PHE A 56 -5.90 5.64 -4.78
N HIS A 57 -6.31 6.77 -5.32
CA HIS A 57 -7.49 6.88 -6.18
C HIS A 57 -7.10 7.36 -7.57
N PHE A 58 -7.63 6.67 -8.58
CA PHE A 58 -7.57 7.11 -9.97
C PHE A 58 -8.65 8.16 -10.25
N PRO A 59 -8.51 9.01 -11.30
CA PRO A 59 -9.55 9.94 -11.75
C PRO A 59 -10.66 9.20 -12.53
N GLY A 60 -11.19 8.12 -11.96
CA GLY A 60 -12.15 7.21 -12.61
C GLY A 60 -11.69 5.75 -12.55
N VAL A 61 -12.39 4.87 -13.28
CA VAL A 61 -11.96 3.46 -13.43
C VAL A 61 -10.77 3.40 -14.37
N SER A 62 -9.67 2.85 -13.90
CA SER A 62 -8.49 2.57 -14.71
C SER A 62 -8.68 1.23 -15.43
N ARG A 63 -8.71 1.26 -16.76
CA ARG A 63 -8.85 0.04 -17.57
C ARG A 63 -7.62 -0.87 -17.43
N SER A 64 -6.42 -0.30 -17.40
CA SER A 64 -5.19 -1.08 -17.36
C SER A 64 -4.83 -1.61 -15.96
N PHE A 65 -5.42 -1.05 -14.91
CA PHE A 65 -5.37 -1.62 -13.56
C PHE A 65 -6.63 -2.42 -13.20
N HIS A 66 -7.68 -2.40 -14.04
CA HIS A 66 -8.98 -3.03 -13.76
C HIS A 66 -9.58 -2.67 -12.39
N CYS A 67 -9.35 -1.44 -11.93
CA CYS A 67 -9.85 -0.95 -10.64
C CYS A 67 -9.99 0.58 -10.64
N ARG A 68 -10.64 1.13 -9.61
CA ARG A 68 -10.81 2.57 -9.39
C ARG A 68 -9.92 3.11 -8.27
N SER A 69 -9.51 2.26 -7.34
CA SER A 69 -8.60 2.62 -6.26
C SER A 69 -7.69 1.46 -5.89
N LEU A 70 -6.58 1.80 -5.25
CA LEU A 70 -5.64 0.86 -4.67
C LEU A 70 -5.63 1.08 -3.16
N LEU A 71 -5.56 0.00 -2.40
CA LEU A 71 -5.16 0.01 -1.00
C LEU A 71 -3.77 -0.60 -0.92
N VAL A 72 -2.81 0.13 -0.38
CA VAL A 72 -1.44 -0.33 -0.14
C VAL A 72 -1.25 -0.46 1.36
N GLN A 73 -0.99 -1.67 1.83
CA GLN A 73 -0.77 -1.97 3.24
C GLN A 73 0.68 -2.40 3.42
N ILE A 74 1.48 -1.56 4.08
CA ILE A 74 2.86 -1.89 4.42
C ILE A 74 2.82 -2.69 5.73
N ARG A 75 3.14 -3.98 5.65
CA ARG A 75 3.05 -4.95 6.75
C ARG A 75 4.35 -4.96 7.53
N PHE A 76 4.25 -4.89 8.85
CA PHE A 76 5.40 -5.03 9.74
C PHE A 76 5.22 -6.19 10.70
N HIS A 77 6.36 -6.70 11.18
CA HIS A 77 6.40 -7.69 12.24
C HIS A 77 6.86 -7.00 13.51
N ARG A 78 6.02 -7.03 14.55
CA ARG A 78 6.43 -6.58 15.88
C ARG A 78 7.14 -7.72 16.60
N GLU A 79 8.46 -7.80 16.45
CA GLU A 79 9.24 -8.47 17.48
C GLU A 79 9.24 -7.58 18.74
N ILE A 80 9.00 -8.19 19.90
CA ILE A 80 8.71 -7.51 21.18
C ILE A 80 9.85 -6.58 21.63
N GLU A 81 11.04 -6.66 21.01
CA GLU A 81 12.26 -6.01 21.49
C GLU A 81 13.02 -5.19 20.43
N THR A 82 12.57 -5.14 19.17
CA THR A 82 13.24 -4.36 18.11
C THR A 82 12.43 -3.13 17.69
N GLU A 83 12.84 -1.97 18.19
CA GLU A 83 12.50 -0.69 17.57
C GLU A 83 13.63 -0.28 16.61
N PRO A 84 13.32 0.13 15.35
CA PRO A 84 11.98 0.21 14.73
C PRO A 84 11.46 -1.15 14.20
N PRO A 85 10.13 -1.33 14.11
CA PRO A 85 9.52 -2.57 13.62
C PRO A 85 9.93 -2.87 12.17
N ARG A 86 10.31 -4.11 11.91
CA ARG A 86 10.77 -4.57 10.59
C ARG A 86 9.60 -4.71 9.63
N VAL A 87 9.70 -4.13 8.44
CA VAL A 87 8.72 -4.33 7.37
C VAL A 87 8.97 -5.67 6.69
N ILE A 88 7.93 -6.52 6.62
CA ILE A 88 8.01 -7.87 6.07
C ILE A 88 7.45 -7.99 4.66
N GLY A 89 6.63 -7.03 4.23
CA GLY A 89 5.94 -7.11 2.95
C GLY A 89 4.99 -5.93 2.73
N LEU A 90 4.42 -5.91 1.54
CA LEU A 90 3.26 -5.10 1.19
C LEU A 90 2.15 -6.02 0.69
N GLU A 91 0.93 -5.66 1.06
CA GLU A 91 -0.27 -6.13 0.40
C GLU A 91 -0.83 -4.96 -0.42
N VAL A 92 -1.11 -5.18 -1.70
CA VAL A 92 -1.73 -4.18 -2.57
C VAL A 92 -3.00 -4.74 -3.18
N ALA A 93 -4.14 -4.15 -2.87
CA ALA A 93 -5.43 -4.59 -3.40
C ALA A 93 -6.05 -3.51 -4.29
N GLY A 94 -6.59 -3.94 -5.43
CA GLY A 94 -7.35 -3.10 -6.34
C GLY A 94 -8.85 -3.23 -6.08
N PHE A 95 -9.53 -2.10 -5.95
CA PHE A 95 -10.97 -2.04 -5.67
C PHE A 95 -11.73 -1.27 -6.75
N ASP A 96 -12.97 -1.68 -6.99
CA ASP A 96 -13.97 -0.93 -7.72
C ASP A 96 -15.33 -0.96 -6.98
N HIS A 97 -16.41 -0.60 -7.66
CA HIS A 97 -17.75 -0.63 -7.07
C HIS A 97 -18.30 -2.03 -6.74
N HIS A 98 -17.72 -3.09 -7.30
CA HIS A 98 -18.06 -4.48 -6.97
C HIS A 98 -17.23 -5.04 -5.82
N GLY A 99 -16.26 -4.29 -5.30
CA GLY A 99 -15.37 -4.70 -4.22
C GLY A 99 -13.94 -4.94 -4.70
N GLN A 100 -13.24 -5.88 -4.04
CA GLN A 100 -11.87 -6.24 -4.37
C GLN A 100 -11.81 -7.03 -5.69
N GLN A 101 -11.04 -6.54 -6.66
CA GLN A 101 -10.88 -7.15 -7.98
C GLN A 101 -9.64 -8.05 -8.05
N TRP A 102 -8.57 -7.61 -7.39
CA TRP A 102 -7.31 -8.32 -7.35
C TRP A 102 -6.48 -7.90 -6.13
N GLN A 103 -5.49 -8.72 -5.79
CA GLN A 103 -4.47 -8.43 -4.81
C GLN A 103 -3.08 -8.84 -5.30
N LEU A 104 -2.06 -8.16 -4.79
CA LEU A 104 -0.66 -8.48 -4.88
C LEU A 104 -0.13 -8.63 -3.46
N SER A 105 0.35 -9.82 -3.12
CA SER A 105 1.16 -10.01 -1.91
C SER A 105 2.64 -10.02 -2.27
N THR A 106 3.44 -9.33 -1.46
CA THR A 106 4.90 -9.44 -1.51
C THR A 106 5.47 -10.25 -0.36
N ILE A 107 4.62 -10.87 0.47
CA ILE A 107 5.05 -11.76 1.56
C ILE A 107 5.24 -13.16 0.98
N GLY A 108 6.45 -13.70 1.09
CA GLY A 108 6.79 -14.97 0.47
C GLY A 108 6.96 -14.83 -1.05
N THR A 109 6.17 -15.55 -1.84
CA THR A 109 6.23 -15.50 -3.31
C THR A 109 5.39 -14.37 -3.87
N TRP A 110 5.99 -13.48 -4.65
CA TRP A 110 5.30 -12.31 -5.18
C TRP A 110 4.35 -12.67 -6.31
N HIS A 111 3.07 -12.81 -5.99
CA HIS A 111 2.04 -13.18 -6.95
C HIS A 111 0.84 -12.24 -6.89
N TYR A 112 0.14 -12.18 -8.01
CA TYR A 112 -1.18 -11.58 -8.08
C TYR A 112 -2.24 -12.66 -7.95
N GLU A 113 -3.37 -12.30 -7.35
CA GLU A 113 -4.60 -13.11 -7.32
C GLU A 113 -5.77 -12.21 -7.69
N GLY A 114 -6.79 -12.76 -8.37
CA GLY A 114 -7.96 -12.03 -8.81
C GLY A 114 -8.35 -12.32 -10.26
N GLU A 115 -9.54 -11.88 -10.64
CA GLU A 115 -10.11 -12.16 -11.97
C GLU A 115 -9.48 -11.28 -13.07
N ALA A 116 -9.12 -10.04 -12.73
CA ALA A 116 -8.58 -9.06 -13.66
C ALA A 116 -7.42 -8.28 -13.03
N VAL A 117 -6.21 -8.83 -13.13
CA VAL A 117 -4.98 -8.22 -12.61
C VAL A 117 -4.48 -7.10 -13.54
N PRO A 118 -3.64 -6.16 -13.07
CA PRO A 118 -3.11 -5.10 -13.94
C PRO A 118 -2.33 -5.64 -15.14
N GLU A 119 -2.39 -4.93 -16.27
CA GLU A 119 -1.62 -5.29 -17.47
C GLU A 119 -0.12 -5.43 -17.16
N THR A 120 0.58 -6.33 -17.85
CA THR A 120 1.98 -6.72 -17.57
C THR A 120 2.95 -5.57 -17.27
N PRO A 121 3.06 -4.49 -18.06
CA PRO A 121 4.01 -3.42 -17.75
C PRO A 121 3.67 -2.68 -16.45
N LEU A 122 2.38 -2.59 -16.10
CA LEU A 122 1.92 -1.96 -14.85
C LEU A 122 2.07 -2.91 -13.67
N SER A 123 1.83 -4.20 -13.87
CA SER A 123 2.09 -5.23 -12.87
C SER A 123 3.56 -5.24 -12.43
N GLN A 124 4.49 -5.18 -13.40
CA GLN A 124 5.91 -5.10 -13.08
C GLN A 124 6.26 -3.77 -12.38
N ALA A 125 5.71 -2.66 -12.86
CA ALA A 125 5.91 -1.35 -12.24
C ALA A 125 5.44 -1.31 -10.78
N LEU A 126 4.30 -1.92 -10.47
CA LEU A 126 3.75 -1.98 -9.13
C LEU A 126 4.63 -2.83 -8.21
N LYS A 127 5.11 -3.99 -8.69
CA LYS A 127 6.13 -4.79 -7.98
C LYS A 127 7.39 -3.96 -7.71
N ASP A 128 7.88 -3.21 -8.69
CA ASP A 128 9.08 -2.39 -8.51
C ASP A 128 8.87 -1.26 -7.48
N CYS A 129 7.69 -0.65 -7.44
CA CYS A 129 7.31 0.27 -6.36
C CYS A 129 7.33 -0.42 -4.99
N CYS A 130 6.73 -1.61 -4.87
CA CYS A 130 6.72 -2.37 -3.62
C CYS A 130 8.14 -2.69 -3.15
N ARG A 131 9.03 -3.07 -4.06
CA ARG A 131 10.45 -3.34 -3.74
C ARG A 131 11.14 -2.11 -3.17
N GLN A 132 10.96 -0.96 -3.81
CA GLN A 132 11.56 0.30 -3.35
C GLN A 132 11.00 0.72 -1.98
N VAL A 133 9.72 0.48 -1.71
CA VAL A 133 9.15 0.73 -0.38
C VAL A 133 9.74 -0.22 0.66
N LEU A 134 9.89 -1.51 0.37
CA LEU A 134 10.56 -2.44 1.27
C LEU A 134 11.98 -2.00 1.61
N GLU A 135 12.76 -1.61 0.60
CA GLU A 135 14.11 -1.08 0.80
C GLU A 135 14.11 0.20 1.63
N LEU A 136 13.21 1.13 1.34
CA LEU A 136 13.09 2.41 2.05
C LEU A 136 12.86 2.21 3.55
N PHE A 137 11.99 1.26 3.91
CA PHE A 137 11.66 1.02 5.32
C PHE A 137 12.70 0.17 6.06
N ASN A 138 13.34 -0.78 5.37
CA ASN A 138 14.31 -1.70 5.97
C ASN A 138 15.78 -1.21 5.87
N ARG A 139 16.06 -0.10 5.19
CA ARG A 139 17.39 0.53 5.27
C ARG A 139 17.61 1.08 6.68
N SER A 140 18.70 0.64 7.30
CA SER A 140 19.23 1.26 8.52
C SER A 140 19.72 2.66 8.16
N CYS A 141 19.22 3.68 8.85
CA CYS A 141 19.81 5.01 8.83
C CYS A 141 21.13 5.02 9.62
#